data_AF-A0A935WRW0-F1
#
_entry.id   AF-A0A935WRW0-F1
#
_cell.length_a   1.000
_cell.length_b   1.000
_cell.length_c   1.000
_cell.angle_alpha   90.00
_cell.angle_beta   90.00
_cell.angle_gamma   90.00
#
_symmetry.space_group_name_H-M   'P 1'
#
loop_
_entity.id
_entity.type
_entity.pdbx_description
1 polymer ?
#
loop_
_entity_poly.entity_id
_entity_poly.type
_entity_poly.pdbx_seq_one_letter_code
_entity_poly.pdbx_strand_id
1 'polypeptide(L)'
;MSAPPSVNGASPPSSAEPAVPNGESLPATQNPAAVRPEGLPEQFWDEKAGFKQKEFIEDYNNLAKFKTDQDKVLGEIPKEPAGYVLGDNLVPEELAKELPAGAEVTLDENSPLLLGARDILHKHQASPALFQELGKLVIGEQLKAHIASEKAHADFVSAEDAKLGGNAVARKAAVSGFLKGHLGEEIAKAFSFDGPSRNATSAQIEALEKLAQKFSTQGNVVPLQQKREDTPPPPAPKPLAERKMAEHG
;
A
#
# COMPACT_ATOMS: atom_id res chain seq x y z
N MET A 1 -13.45 30.11 58.21
CA MET A 1 -14.01 29.54 59.46
C MET A 1 -14.03 28.03 59.24
N SER A 2 -13.30 27.17 59.94
CA SER A 2 -12.67 27.27 61.26
C SER A 2 -11.57 26.19 61.36
N ALA A 3 -10.46 26.54 62.02
CA ALA A 3 -9.62 25.58 62.73
C ALA A 3 -10.39 24.93 63.89
N PRO A 4 -9.95 23.77 64.43
CA PRO A 4 -9.37 23.79 65.79
C PRO A 4 -8.38 22.61 66.05
N PRO A 5 -7.87 22.39 67.29
CA PRO A 5 -7.07 23.32 68.09
C PRO A 5 -5.77 22.69 68.63
N SER A 6 -4.88 23.56 69.10
CA SER A 6 -3.70 23.27 69.93
C SER A 6 -4.02 22.48 71.21
N VAL A 7 -3.05 21.70 71.67
CA VAL A 7 -2.85 21.48 73.11
C VAL A 7 -1.41 21.82 73.48
N ASN A 8 -1.30 22.81 74.36
CA ASN A 8 -0.09 23.36 74.94
C ASN A 8 0.09 22.71 76.32
N GLY A 9 1.30 22.25 76.67
CA GLY A 9 1.58 21.58 77.94
C GLY A 9 2.98 21.87 78.48
N ALA A 10 3.09 22.97 79.22
CA ALA A 10 4.01 23.32 80.31
C ALA A 10 5.38 22.61 80.50
N SER A 11 6.46 23.42 80.50
CA SER A 11 7.75 23.25 81.25
C SER A 11 7.53 23.41 82.78
N PRO A 12 8.49 23.25 83.74
CA PRO A 12 9.99 23.32 83.69
C PRO A 12 10.67 22.33 84.71
N PRO A 13 11.86 22.54 85.36
CA PRO A 13 13.02 23.42 85.16
C PRO A 13 14.43 22.73 85.26
N SER A 14 15.48 23.52 84.99
CA SER A 14 16.75 23.58 85.74
C SER A 14 17.92 22.63 85.47
N SER A 15 19.04 23.29 85.13
CA SER A 15 20.40 23.15 85.68
C SER A 15 21.48 22.37 84.94
N ALA A 16 22.61 23.11 84.86
CA ALA A 16 23.99 22.68 84.71
C ALA A 16 24.48 22.36 83.29
N GLU A 17 24.99 23.41 82.66
CA GLU A 17 26.21 23.31 81.84
C GLU A 17 27.38 22.93 82.76
N PRO A 18 28.18 21.93 82.37
CA PRO A 18 29.62 22.13 82.54
C PRO A 18 30.42 21.69 81.31
N ALA A 19 31.31 22.61 80.93
CA ALA A 19 32.68 22.39 80.50
C ALA A 19 32.95 21.32 79.42
N VAL A 20 33.39 21.82 78.27
CA VAL A 20 34.26 21.10 77.35
C VAL A 20 35.67 21.03 77.96
N PRO A 21 36.27 19.85 78.17
CA PRO A 21 37.70 19.71 78.07
C PRO A 21 38.03 19.00 76.76
N ASN A 22 38.74 19.75 75.95
CA ASN A 22 39.43 19.37 74.74
C ASN A 22 40.37 18.16 74.99
N GLY A 23 40.46 17.26 74.00
CA GLY A 23 41.65 16.42 73.84
C GLY A 23 41.48 14.93 74.12
N GLU A 24 40.70 14.23 73.31
CA GLU A 24 41.04 12.85 72.96
C GLU A 24 40.79 12.68 71.46
N SER A 25 41.88 12.59 70.71
CA SER A 25 41.88 12.33 69.28
C SER A 25 41.17 11.01 69.01
N LEU A 26 39.94 11.10 68.49
CA LEU A 26 39.28 9.97 67.85
C LEU A 26 40.23 9.41 66.78
N PRO A 27 40.42 8.08 66.70
CA PRO A 27 41.16 7.50 65.59
C PRO A 27 40.48 7.96 64.31
N ALA A 28 41.28 8.43 63.35
CA ALA A 28 40.79 8.81 62.04
C ALA A 28 39.86 7.72 61.53
N THR A 29 38.56 8.04 61.44
CA THR A 29 37.57 7.19 60.78
C THR A 29 38.04 7.07 59.33
N GLN A 30 38.82 6.03 59.05
CA GLN A 30 38.98 5.51 57.71
C GLN A 30 37.56 5.24 57.25
N ASN A 31 37.04 6.10 56.37
CA ASN A 31 35.76 5.92 55.72
C ASN A 31 35.82 4.52 55.07
N PRO A 32 35.17 3.49 55.64
CA PRO A 32 35.25 2.16 55.06
C PRO A 32 34.63 2.31 53.68
N ALA A 33 35.37 1.91 52.63
CA ALA A 33 34.89 1.94 51.25
C ALA A 33 33.45 1.43 51.26
N ALA A 34 32.51 2.29 50.88
CA ALA A 34 31.11 2.02 51.09
C ALA A 34 30.79 0.68 50.41
N VAL A 35 30.43 -0.33 51.21
CA VAL A 35 30.12 -1.65 50.69
C VAL A 35 28.77 -1.53 49.99
N ARG A 36 28.74 -1.85 48.70
CA ARG A 36 27.51 -1.81 47.90
C ARG A 36 26.46 -2.73 48.53
N PRO A 37 25.24 -2.24 48.83
CA PRO A 37 24.14 -3.10 49.27
C PRO A 37 23.85 -4.20 48.24
N GLU A 38 23.58 -5.43 48.70
CA GLU A 38 23.15 -6.52 47.81
C GLU A 38 21.82 -6.18 47.12
N GLY A 39 21.74 -6.42 45.81
CA GLY A 39 20.57 -6.13 44.98
C GLY A 39 20.58 -4.77 44.29
N LEU A 40 21.54 -3.88 44.59
CA LEU A 40 21.68 -2.62 43.87
C LEU A 40 22.53 -2.81 42.58
N PRO A 41 21.98 -2.50 41.39
CA PRO A 41 22.74 -2.54 40.15
C PRO A 41 24.00 -1.67 40.20
N GLU A 42 25.09 -2.14 39.58
CA GLU A 42 26.38 -1.44 39.55
C GLU A 42 26.30 -0.05 38.92
N GLN A 43 25.38 0.14 37.98
CA GLN A 43 25.12 1.44 37.35
C GLN A 43 24.69 2.54 38.35
N PHE A 44 24.11 2.17 39.51
CA PHE A 44 23.66 3.10 40.55
C PHE A 44 24.59 3.20 41.76
N TRP A 45 25.78 2.60 41.70
CA TRP A 45 26.76 2.64 42.78
C TRP A 45 28.09 3.22 42.29
N ASP A 46 28.73 4.02 43.14
CA ASP A 46 30.09 4.50 42.96
C ASP A 46 30.93 4.10 44.18
N GLU A 47 32.11 3.51 43.96
CA GLU A 47 32.97 3.06 45.06
C GLU A 47 33.48 4.22 45.93
N LYS A 48 33.52 5.45 45.40
CA LYS A 48 34.03 6.65 46.08
C LYS A 48 32.92 7.56 46.59
N ALA A 49 31.87 7.74 45.79
CA ALA A 49 30.76 8.65 46.08
C ALA A 49 29.54 7.94 46.68
N GLY A 50 29.50 6.61 46.70
CA GLY A 50 28.38 5.82 47.22
C GLY A 50 27.21 5.76 46.23
N PHE A 51 25.98 5.81 46.74
CA PHE A 51 24.77 5.67 45.94
C PHE A 51 24.57 6.85 44.97
N LYS A 52 24.43 6.53 43.68
CA LYS A 52 24.13 7.48 42.60
C LYS A 52 22.64 7.83 42.57
N GLN A 53 22.21 8.60 43.58
CA GLN A 53 20.80 8.92 43.80
C GLN A 53 20.15 9.64 42.61
N LYS A 54 20.88 10.54 41.94
CA LYS A 54 20.36 11.33 40.83
C LYS A 54 20.04 10.44 39.62
N GLU A 55 20.95 9.55 39.27
CA GLU A 55 20.86 8.58 38.18
C GLU A 55 19.75 7.57 38.45
N PHE A 56 19.62 7.10 39.70
CA PHE A 56 18.52 6.22 40.09
C PHE A 56 17.16 6.91 39.96
N ILE A 57 17.04 8.17 40.41
CA ILE A 57 15.80 8.94 40.26
C ILE A 57 15.46 9.15 38.79
N GLU A 58 16.46 9.42 37.94
CA GLU A 58 16.27 9.58 36.50
C GLU A 58 15.75 8.29 35.84
N ASP A 59 16.40 7.15 36.10
CA ASP A 59 15.97 5.85 35.56
C ASP A 59 14.60 5.43 36.11
N TYR A 60 14.32 5.69 37.39
CA TYR A 60 13.00 5.45 37.97
C TYR A 60 11.92 6.31 37.30
N ASN A 61 12.20 7.59 37.04
CA ASN A 61 11.28 8.46 36.31
C ASN A 61 11.07 7.99 34.87
N ASN A 62 12.12 7.50 34.20
CA ASN A 62 12.03 6.92 32.87
C ASN A 62 11.17 5.66 32.87
N LEU A 63 11.32 4.78 33.87
CA LEU A 63 10.48 3.59 34.03
C LEU A 63 9.01 3.95 34.32
N ALA A 64 8.78 4.97 35.16
CA ALA A 64 7.44 5.47 35.45
C ALA A 64 6.75 6.03 34.19
N LYS A 65 7.50 6.79 33.36
CA LYS A 65 7.04 7.26 32.05
C LYS A 65 6.74 6.10 31.10
N PHE A 66 7.67 5.16 30.97
CA PHE A 66 7.50 3.96 30.14
C PHE A 66 6.23 3.19 30.51
N LYS A 67 5.99 2.98 31.82
CA LYS A 67 4.76 2.34 32.29
C LYS A 67 3.52 3.15 31.93
N THR A 68 3.56 4.47 32.12
CA THR A 68 2.44 5.36 31.77
C THR A 68 2.14 5.33 30.27
N ASP A 69 3.16 5.36 29.43
CA ASP A 69 3.03 5.27 27.98
C ASP A 69 2.51 3.89 27.55
N GLN A 70 2.99 2.81 28.19
CA GLN A 70 2.53 1.47 27.90
C GLN A 70 1.08 1.25 28.34
N ASP A 71 0.69 1.74 29.52
CA ASP A 71 -0.70 1.70 29.99
C ASP A 71 -1.62 2.49 29.05
N LYS A 72 -1.14 3.62 28.50
CA LYS A 72 -1.85 4.37 27.47
C LYS A 72 -2.02 3.56 26.18
N VAL A 73 -0.96 2.94 25.67
CA VAL A 73 -1.02 2.09 24.48
C VAL A 73 -2.00 0.94 24.71
N LEU A 74 -1.91 0.25 25.84
CA LEU A 74 -2.82 -0.84 26.19
C LEU A 74 -4.28 -0.38 26.26
N GLY A 75 -4.53 0.86 26.71
CA GLY A 75 -5.86 1.47 26.69
C GLY A 75 -6.40 1.80 25.30
N GLU A 76 -5.53 2.00 24.31
CA GLU A 76 -5.88 2.29 22.91
C GLU A 76 -6.07 1.02 22.07
N ILE A 77 -5.64 -0.15 22.55
CA ILE A 77 -5.76 -1.41 21.82
C ILE A 77 -7.25 -1.80 21.69
N PRO A 78 -7.71 -2.10 20.46
CA PRO A 78 -9.07 -2.56 20.24
C PRO A 78 -9.34 -3.89 20.91
N LYS A 79 -10.57 -4.07 21.40
CA LYS A 79 -11.00 -5.32 22.06
C LYS A 79 -10.97 -6.52 21.11
N GLU A 80 -11.20 -6.28 19.82
CA GLU A 80 -11.27 -7.29 18.77
C GLU A 80 -10.34 -6.90 17.61
N PRO A 81 -9.78 -7.87 16.85
CA PRO A 81 -8.94 -7.58 15.68
C PRO A 81 -9.61 -6.66 14.66
N ALA A 82 -10.94 -6.75 14.50
CA ALA A 82 -11.70 -5.90 13.58
C ALA A 82 -11.68 -4.40 13.96
N GLY A 83 -11.32 -4.04 15.19
CA GLY A 83 -11.26 -2.65 15.64
C GLY A 83 -10.00 -1.89 15.20
N TYR A 84 -9.04 -2.57 14.53
CA TYR A 84 -7.94 -1.92 13.83
C TYR A 84 -8.43 -1.38 12.48
N VAL A 85 -8.62 -0.07 12.40
CA VAL A 85 -9.15 0.63 11.22
C VAL A 85 -8.04 1.47 10.61
N LEU A 86 -8.00 1.57 9.28
CA LEU A 86 -7.09 2.47 8.56
C LEU A 86 -7.72 3.86 8.46
N GLY A 87 -6.91 4.91 8.59
CA GLY A 87 -7.37 6.29 8.47
C GLY A 87 -7.34 6.76 7.03
N ASP A 88 -7.79 7.99 6.78
CA ASP A 88 -7.87 8.54 5.41
C ASP A 88 -6.49 8.95 4.84
N ASN A 89 -5.49 9.16 5.70
CA ASN A 89 -4.16 9.64 5.31
C ASN A 89 -3.16 8.50 5.15
N LEU A 90 -3.40 7.61 4.18
CA LEU A 90 -2.53 6.45 3.92
C LEU A 90 -1.52 6.69 2.81
N VAL A 91 -1.77 7.66 1.94
CA VAL A 91 -0.89 7.99 0.83
C VAL A 91 0.18 8.97 1.32
N PRO A 92 1.49 8.62 1.25
CA PRO A 92 2.54 9.56 1.59
C PRO A 92 2.50 10.81 0.69
N GLU A 93 2.66 12.00 1.28
CA GLU A 93 2.57 13.28 0.55
C GLU A 93 3.52 13.37 -0.66
N GLU A 94 4.71 12.78 -0.56
CA GLU A 94 5.67 12.77 -1.66
C GLU A 94 5.20 11.91 -2.83
N LEU A 95 4.55 10.78 -2.56
CA LEU A 95 3.99 9.94 -3.61
C LEU A 95 2.69 10.54 -4.14
N ALA A 96 1.90 11.23 -3.31
CA ALA A 96 0.66 11.91 -3.71
C ALA A 96 0.86 12.87 -4.90
N LYS A 97 2.04 13.52 -5.00
CA LYS A 97 2.40 14.43 -6.11
C LYS A 97 2.68 13.70 -7.42
N GLU A 98 3.05 12.43 -7.36
CA GLU A 98 3.36 11.60 -8.53
C GLU A 98 2.14 10.83 -9.04
N LEU A 99 1.00 10.85 -8.33
CA LEU A 99 -0.22 10.23 -8.83
C LEU A 99 -0.77 11.01 -10.03
N PRO A 100 -1.26 10.31 -11.07
CA PRO A 100 -2.08 10.92 -12.10
C PRO A 100 -3.35 11.53 -11.49
N ALA A 101 -3.76 12.69 -12.01
CA ALA A 101 -4.91 13.42 -11.50
C ALA A 101 -6.19 12.54 -11.51
N GLY A 102 -6.81 12.38 -10.34
CA GLY A 102 -8.03 11.59 -10.16
C GLY A 102 -7.80 10.12 -9.80
N ALA A 103 -6.56 9.67 -9.60
CA ALA A 103 -6.29 8.33 -9.06
C ALA A 103 -6.65 8.27 -7.57
N GLU A 104 -7.69 7.49 -7.24
CA GLU A 104 -8.08 7.19 -5.87
C GLU A 104 -7.38 5.89 -5.44
N VAL A 105 -6.45 5.99 -4.48
CA VAL A 105 -5.75 4.82 -3.93
C VAL A 105 -6.40 4.45 -2.62
N THR A 106 -7.36 3.55 -2.70
CA THR A 106 -8.01 2.94 -1.53
C THR A 106 -7.40 1.56 -1.29
N LEU A 107 -7.08 1.23 -0.03
CA LEU A 107 -6.84 -0.16 0.32
C LEU A 107 -8.17 -0.86 0.58
N ASP A 108 -8.35 -2.06 0.04
CA ASP A 108 -9.48 -2.90 0.43
C ASP A 108 -9.30 -3.37 1.88
N GLU A 109 -10.20 -2.93 2.76
CA GLU A 109 -10.22 -3.32 4.17
C GLU A 109 -10.42 -4.83 4.39
N ASN A 110 -10.93 -5.54 3.38
CA ASN A 110 -11.12 -6.99 3.38
C ASN A 110 -9.97 -7.74 2.71
N SER A 111 -8.89 -7.06 2.34
CA SER A 111 -7.69 -7.69 1.83
C SER A 111 -7.18 -8.76 2.83
N PRO A 112 -6.92 -10.01 2.39
CA PRO A 112 -6.40 -11.07 3.26
C PRO A 112 -5.13 -10.64 4.03
N LEU A 113 -4.33 -9.76 3.44
CA LEU A 113 -3.14 -9.20 4.06
C LEU A 113 -3.49 -8.33 5.28
N LEU A 114 -4.51 -7.46 5.16
CA LEU A 114 -4.95 -6.63 6.28
C LEU A 114 -5.63 -7.46 7.36
N LEU A 115 -6.45 -8.44 6.98
CA LEU A 115 -7.08 -9.35 7.96
C LEU A 115 -6.01 -10.10 8.77
N GLY A 116 -5.00 -10.66 8.10
CA GLY A 116 -3.87 -11.30 8.80
C GLY A 116 -3.07 -10.31 9.66
N ALA A 117 -2.85 -9.09 9.19
CA ALA A 117 -2.18 -8.06 9.96
C ALA A 117 -2.94 -7.68 11.23
N ARG A 118 -4.27 -7.55 11.16
CA ARG A 118 -5.14 -7.28 12.31
C ARG A 118 -5.03 -8.37 13.37
N ASP A 119 -5.06 -9.64 12.95
CA ASP A 119 -4.94 -10.77 13.87
C ASP A 119 -3.57 -10.81 14.55
N ILE A 120 -2.49 -10.56 13.81
CA ILE A 120 -1.13 -10.48 14.35
C ILE A 120 -1.01 -9.33 15.34
N LEU A 121 -1.47 -8.13 14.97
CA LEU A 121 -1.36 -6.94 15.83
C LEU A 121 -2.17 -7.09 17.11
N HIS A 122 -3.40 -7.63 17.03
CA HIS A 122 -4.22 -7.90 18.21
C HIS A 122 -3.56 -8.94 19.12
N LYS A 123 -3.08 -10.05 18.55
CA LYS A 123 -2.37 -11.11 19.29
C LYS A 123 -1.14 -10.60 20.03
N HIS A 124 -0.44 -9.62 19.45
CA HIS A 124 0.77 -9.03 20.02
C HIS A 124 0.52 -7.74 20.80
N GLN A 125 -0.75 -7.36 21.03
CA GLN A 125 -1.11 -6.13 21.74
C GLN A 125 -0.42 -4.89 21.16
N ALA A 126 -0.33 -4.84 19.83
CA ALA A 126 0.32 -3.73 19.14
C ALA A 126 -0.61 -2.51 19.05
N SER A 127 -0.01 -1.31 19.01
CA SER A 127 -0.77 -0.07 18.95
C SER A 127 -1.53 0.07 17.62
N PRO A 128 -2.69 0.76 17.61
CA PRO A 128 -3.37 1.12 16.37
C PRO A 128 -2.52 1.97 15.42
N ALA A 129 -1.61 2.78 15.98
CA ALA A 129 -0.66 3.58 15.19
C ALA A 129 0.23 2.69 14.30
N LEU A 130 0.66 1.52 14.80
CA LEU A 130 1.45 0.59 13.99
C LEU A 130 0.64 0.02 12.82
N PHE A 131 -0.66 -0.21 13.00
CA PHE A 131 -1.53 -0.64 11.89
C PHE A 131 -1.62 0.40 10.78
N GLN A 132 -1.71 1.68 11.16
CA GLN A 132 -1.71 2.81 10.22
C GLN A 132 -0.39 2.89 9.45
N GLU A 133 0.74 2.74 10.13
CA GLU A 133 2.06 2.73 9.49
C GLU A 133 2.23 1.56 8.53
N LEU A 134 1.74 0.37 8.90
CA LEU A 134 1.73 -0.79 8.02
C LEU A 134 0.88 -0.52 6.77
N GLY A 135 -0.31 0.06 6.93
CA GLY A 135 -1.17 0.47 5.82
C GLY A 135 -0.48 1.45 4.87
N LYS A 136 0.18 2.48 5.42
CA LYS A 136 0.98 3.43 4.64
C LYS A 136 2.12 2.78 3.87
N LEU A 137 2.80 1.81 4.50
CA LEU A 137 3.89 1.07 3.85
C LEU A 137 3.38 0.26 2.66
N VAL A 138 2.29 -0.49 2.85
CA VAL A 138 1.68 -1.32 1.80
C VAL A 138 1.19 -0.45 0.64
N ILE A 139 0.48 0.65 0.93
CA ILE A 139 0.04 1.60 -0.10
C ILE A 139 1.24 2.22 -0.82
N GLY A 140 2.25 2.66 -0.06
CA GLY A 140 3.44 3.27 -0.63
C GLY A 140 4.18 2.34 -1.59
N GLU A 141 4.27 1.05 -1.28
CA GLU A 141 4.90 0.06 -2.16
C GLU A 141 4.06 -0.21 -3.42
N GLN A 142 2.75 -0.42 -3.28
CA GLN A 142 1.85 -0.62 -4.41
C GLN A 142 1.87 0.58 -5.36
N LEU A 143 1.87 1.78 -4.80
CA LEU A 143 1.88 3.02 -5.56
C LEU A 143 3.21 3.22 -6.30
N LYS A 144 4.35 2.95 -5.65
CA LYS A 144 5.66 2.98 -6.32
C LYS A 144 5.72 1.98 -7.48
N ALA A 145 5.18 0.78 -7.29
CA ALA A 145 5.11 -0.22 -8.35
C ALA A 145 4.21 0.26 -9.52
N HIS A 146 3.08 0.90 -9.22
CA HIS A 146 2.20 1.48 -10.23
C HIS A 146 2.89 2.59 -11.02
N ILE A 147 3.50 3.57 -10.35
CA ILE A 147 4.25 4.67 -10.97
C ILE A 147 5.38 4.12 -11.85
N ALA A 148 6.15 3.15 -11.35
CA ALA A 148 7.22 2.51 -12.12
C ALA A 148 6.68 1.79 -13.37
N SER A 149 5.53 1.10 -13.24
CA SER A 149 4.86 0.44 -14.36
C SER A 149 4.36 1.44 -15.40
N GLU A 150 3.74 2.53 -14.98
CA GLU A 150 3.29 3.60 -15.88
C GLU A 150 4.45 4.25 -16.62
N LYS A 151 5.55 4.52 -15.91
CA LYS A 151 6.77 5.04 -16.52
C LYS A 151 7.33 4.08 -17.57
N ALA A 152 7.47 2.80 -17.22
CA ALA A 152 7.94 1.77 -18.16
C ALA A 152 7.01 1.65 -19.37
N HIS A 153 5.70 1.79 -19.17
CA HIS A 153 4.71 1.82 -20.24
C HIS A 153 4.91 3.03 -21.15
N ALA A 154 5.07 4.24 -20.60
CA ALA A 154 5.29 5.45 -21.39
C ALA A 154 6.59 5.35 -22.21
N ASP A 155 7.67 4.85 -21.59
CA ASP A 155 8.96 4.64 -22.24
C ASP A 155 8.85 3.62 -23.39
N PHE A 156 8.08 2.55 -23.21
CA PHE A 156 7.79 1.57 -24.27
C PHE A 156 7.01 2.19 -25.45
N VAL A 157 5.94 2.93 -25.17
CA VAL A 157 5.13 3.59 -26.21
C VAL A 157 5.98 4.57 -27.02
N SER A 158 6.77 5.39 -26.32
CA SER A 158 7.72 6.33 -26.94
C SER A 158 8.72 5.62 -27.85
N ALA A 159 9.28 4.49 -27.42
CA ALA A 159 10.19 3.70 -28.23
C ALA A 159 9.53 3.08 -29.48
N GLU A 160 8.28 2.63 -29.39
CA GLU A 160 7.55 2.13 -30.56
C GLU A 160 7.15 3.25 -31.53
N ASP A 161 6.78 4.42 -31.02
CA ASP A 161 6.51 5.60 -31.85
C ASP A 161 7.75 6.09 -32.58
N ALA A 162 8.91 6.06 -31.94
CA ALA A 162 10.18 6.38 -32.59
C ALA A 162 10.47 5.46 -33.78
N LYS A 163 10.12 4.16 -33.71
CA LYS A 163 10.27 3.20 -34.81
C LYS A 163 9.34 3.51 -35.98
N LEU A 164 8.14 4.02 -35.70
CA LEU A 164 7.16 4.42 -36.73
C LEU A 164 7.52 5.74 -37.44
N GLY A 165 8.46 6.51 -36.87
CA GLY A 165 8.96 7.78 -37.41
C GLY A 165 8.05 8.97 -37.11
N GLY A 166 8.35 10.14 -37.70
CA GLY A 166 7.64 11.39 -37.42
C GLY A 166 6.13 11.40 -37.71
N ASN A 167 5.63 10.38 -38.44
CA ASN A 167 4.23 10.22 -38.78
C ASN A 167 3.51 9.15 -37.92
N ALA A 168 4.11 8.69 -36.81
CA ALA A 168 3.58 7.61 -35.98
C ALA A 168 2.10 7.81 -35.60
N VAL A 169 1.75 9.01 -35.13
CA VAL A 169 0.37 9.38 -34.75
C VAL A 169 -0.59 9.25 -35.93
N ALA A 170 -0.22 9.80 -37.10
CA ALA A 170 -1.06 9.75 -38.30
C ALA A 170 -1.24 8.31 -38.81
N ARG A 171 -0.19 7.48 -38.72
CA ARG A 171 -0.21 6.07 -39.11
C ARG A 171 -1.13 5.26 -38.19
N LYS A 172 -0.98 5.41 -36.86
CA LYS A 172 -1.87 4.78 -35.88
C LYS A 172 -3.33 5.19 -36.09
N ALA A 173 -3.60 6.48 -36.32
CA ALA A 173 -4.94 6.99 -36.59
C ALA A 173 -5.53 6.42 -37.89
N ALA A 174 -4.73 6.30 -38.97
CA ALA A 174 -5.16 5.71 -40.23
C ALA A 174 -5.51 4.23 -40.09
N VAL A 175 -4.70 3.46 -39.34
CA VAL A 175 -5.01 2.06 -39.04
C VAL A 175 -6.27 1.93 -38.18
N SER A 176 -6.43 2.76 -37.14
CA SER A 176 -7.66 2.79 -36.32
C SER A 176 -8.89 3.11 -37.17
N GLY A 177 -8.80 4.09 -38.07
CA GLY A 177 -9.87 4.44 -39.01
C GLY A 177 -10.22 3.32 -39.98
N PHE A 178 -9.20 2.63 -40.51
CA PHE A 178 -9.38 1.45 -41.37
C PHE A 178 -10.12 0.32 -40.62
N LEU A 179 -9.67 -0.01 -39.40
CA LEU A 179 -10.30 -1.03 -38.56
C LEU A 179 -11.74 -0.66 -38.21
N LYS A 180 -12.01 0.60 -37.85
CA LYS A 180 -13.37 1.08 -37.56
C LYS A 180 -14.27 0.96 -38.79
N GLY A 181 -13.77 1.33 -39.96
CA GLY A 181 -14.53 1.26 -41.22
C GLY A 181 -14.85 -0.16 -41.67
N HIS A 182 -14.00 -1.14 -41.39
CA HIS A 182 -14.14 -2.51 -41.91
C HIS A 182 -14.66 -3.53 -40.89
N LEU A 183 -14.33 -3.37 -39.61
CA LEU A 183 -14.67 -4.32 -38.54
C LEU A 183 -15.73 -3.76 -37.58
N GLY A 184 -16.13 -2.50 -37.75
CA GLY A 184 -17.03 -1.82 -36.84
C GLY A 184 -16.35 -1.33 -35.56
N GLU A 185 -17.08 -0.53 -34.80
CA GLU A 185 -16.53 0.26 -33.69
C GLU A 185 -16.13 -0.59 -32.47
N GLU A 186 -16.87 -1.65 -32.13
CA GLU A 186 -16.52 -2.55 -31.03
C GLU A 186 -15.20 -3.29 -31.27
N ILE A 187 -15.02 -3.85 -32.46
CA ILE A 187 -13.80 -4.59 -32.80
C ILE A 187 -12.64 -3.60 -32.96
N ALA A 188 -12.84 -2.45 -33.58
CA ALA A 188 -11.81 -1.41 -33.64
C ALA A 188 -11.40 -0.93 -32.25
N LYS A 189 -12.33 -0.86 -31.29
CA LYS A 189 -12.03 -0.56 -29.88
C LYS A 189 -11.21 -1.65 -29.20
N ALA A 190 -11.42 -2.91 -29.58
CA ALA A 190 -10.59 -4.03 -29.14
C ALA A 190 -9.11 -3.88 -29.58
N PHE A 191 -8.91 -3.30 -30.77
CA PHE A 191 -7.59 -3.02 -31.35
C PHE A 191 -7.14 -1.57 -31.19
N SER A 192 -7.87 -0.73 -30.44
CA SER A 192 -7.52 0.67 -30.27
C SER A 192 -6.15 0.79 -29.63
N PHE A 193 -5.33 1.66 -30.22
CA PHE A 193 -3.98 1.97 -29.77
C PHE A 193 -3.95 3.09 -28.73
N ASP A 194 -5.13 3.63 -28.40
CA ASP A 194 -5.32 4.66 -27.38
C ASP A 194 -5.74 3.96 -26.07
N GLY A 195 -4.78 3.71 -25.18
CA GLY A 195 -5.04 3.27 -23.83
C GLY A 195 -3.86 2.57 -23.14
N PRO A 196 -3.79 2.62 -21.79
CA PRO A 196 -2.66 2.11 -21.02
C PRO A 196 -2.48 0.58 -21.06
N SER A 197 -3.43 -0.15 -21.63
CA SER A 197 -3.43 -1.62 -21.67
C SER A 197 -3.35 -2.22 -23.08
N ARG A 198 -3.29 -1.38 -24.14
CA ARG A 198 -3.37 -1.85 -25.54
C ARG A 198 -2.41 -1.09 -26.44
N ASN A 199 -1.15 -1.50 -26.38
CA ASN A 199 -0.13 -0.92 -27.25
C ASN A 199 0.01 -1.74 -28.52
N ALA A 200 -0.16 -1.09 -29.67
CA ALA A 200 0.37 -1.66 -30.89
C ALA A 200 1.87 -1.45 -30.97
N THR A 201 2.57 -2.54 -31.26
CA THR A 201 3.96 -2.47 -31.70
C THR A 201 4.02 -1.85 -33.09
N SER A 202 5.14 -1.21 -33.39
CA SER A 202 5.48 -0.73 -34.73
C SER A 202 5.26 -1.80 -35.81
N ALA A 203 5.67 -3.04 -35.54
CA ALA A 203 5.43 -4.19 -36.42
C ALA A 203 3.94 -4.51 -36.64
N GLN A 204 3.10 -4.38 -35.60
CA GLN A 204 1.65 -4.58 -35.74
C GLN A 204 1.02 -3.48 -36.60
N ILE A 205 1.42 -2.22 -36.41
CA ILE A 205 0.97 -1.11 -37.25
C ILE A 205 1.36 -1.35 -38.71
N GLU A 206 2.62 -1.70 -38.99
CA GLU A 206 3.08 -2.00 -40.36
C GLU A 206 2.34 -3.19 -41.00
N ALA A 207 2.07 -4.24 -40.23
CA ALA A 207 1.31 -5.39 -40.73
C ALA A 207 -0.13 -5.00 -41.08
N LEU A 208 -0.78 -4.18 -40.24
CA LEU A 208 -2.14 -3.69 -40.48
C LEU A 208 -2.20 -2.70 -41.63
N GLU A 209 -1.20 -1.84 -41.81
CA GLU A 209 -1.09 -0.98 -42.98
C GLU A 209 -0.96 -1.80 -44.27
N LYS A 210 -0.13 -2.84 -44.30
CA LYS A 210 -0.02 -3.76 -45.45
C LYS A 210 -1.33 -4.48 -45.73
N LEU A 211 -2.07 -4.86 -44.68
CA LEU A 211 -3.39 -5.46 -44.82
C LEU A 211 -4.37 -4.46 -45.44
N ALA A 212 -4.42 -3.24 -44.93
CA ALA A 212 -5.27 -2.17 -45.45
C ALA A 212 -4.95 -1.87 -46.93
N GLN A 213 -3.67 -1.82 -47.31
CA GLN A 213 -3.25 -1.65 -48.70
C GLN A 213 -3.75 -2.79 -49.60
N LYS A 214 -3.69 -4.04 -49.14
CA LYS A 214 -4.21 -5.20 -49.90
C LYS A 214 -5.72 -5.12 -50.09
N PHE A 215 -6.48 -4.76 -49.05
CA PHE A 215 -7.93 -4.58 -49.14
C PHE A 215 -8.29 -3.46 -50.12
N SER A 216 -7.61 -2.31 -50.05
CA SER A 216 -7.83 -1.20 -50.98
C SER A 216 -7.47 -1.55 -52.42
N THR A 217 -6.42 -2.36 -52.63
CA THR A 217 -6.00 -2.78 -53.98
C THR A 217 -6.91 -3.86 -54.57
N GLN A 218 -7.49 -4.73 -53.72
CA GLN A 218 -8.41 -5.79 -54.14
C GLN A 218 -9.86 -5.30 -54.31
N GLY A 219 -10.20 -4.11 -53.79
CA GLY A 219 -11.50 -3.48 -54.01
C GLY A 219 -11.83 -3.07 -55.45
N ASN A 220 -10.86 -3.20 -56.39
CA ASN A 220 -11.08 -2.98 -57.83
C ASN A 220 -11.15 -4.28 -58.64
N VAL A 221 -11.32 -5.45 -57.99
CA VAL A 221 -11.72 -6.66 -58.71
C VAL A 221 -13.21 -6.54 -58.98
N VAL A 222 -13.53 -6.19 -60.23
CA VAL A 222 -14.87 -6.25 -60.82
C VAL A 222 -15.59 -7.50 -60.29
N PRO A 223 -16.75 -7.38 -59.63
CA PRO A 223 -17.52 -8.55 -59.25
C PRO A 223 -17.77 -9.36 -60.52
N LEU A 224 -17.39 -10.64 -60.48
CA LEU A 224 -17.65 -11.66 -61.50
C LEU A 224 -19.15 -12.01 -61.61
N GLN A 225 -20.01 -10.99 -61.53
CA GLN A 225 -21.44 -11.03 -61.74
C GLN A 225 -21.77 -10.41 -63.09
N GLN A 226 -21.31 -11.01 -64.20
CA GLN A 226 -21.95 -10.79 -65.51
C GLN A 226 -21.48 -11.81 -66.56
N LYS A 227 -21.68 -13.12 -66.32
CA LYS A 227 -22.02 -14.10 -67.38
C LYS A 227 -22.46 -15.45 -66.81
N ARG A 228 -23.62 -15.49 -66.17
CA ARG A 228 -24.42 -16.71 -66.03
C ARG A 228 -25.90 -16.35 -66.16
N GLU A 229 -26.29 -15.95 -67.36
CA GLU A 229 -27.68 -16.10 -67.81
C GLU A 229 -27.65 -16.95 -69.08
N ASP A 230 -28.73 -17.69 -69.28
CA ASP A 230 -29.00 -18.68 -70.33
C ASP A 230 -28.49 -20.12 -70.10
N THR A 231 -28.87 -20.71 -68.97
CA THR A 231 -29.29 -22.13 -69.01
C THR A 231 -30.71 -22.25 -68.45
N PRO A 232 -31.69 -22.71 -69.26
CA PRO A 232 -33.05 -22.88 -68.78
C PRO A 232 -33.09 -23.95 -67.67
N PRO A 233 -34.00 -23.81 -66.68
CA PRO A 233 -34.12 -24.77 -65.60
C PRO A 233 -34.52 -26.16 -66.15
N PRO A 234 -33.95 -27.26 -65.62
CA PRO A 234 -34.37 -28.60 -66.02
C PRO A 234 -35.85 -28.81 -65.68
N PRO A 235 -36.60 -29.56 -66.51
CA PRO A 235 -38.02 -29.79 -66.29
C PRO A 235 -38.27 -30.52 -64.97
N ALA A 236 -39.31 -30.11 -64.25
CA ALA A 236 -39.70 -30.69 -62.97
C ALA A 236 -39.92 -32.21 -63.08
N PRO A 237 -39.52 -33.01 -62.07
CA PRO A 237 -39.79 -34.44 -62.06
C PRO A 237 -41.31 -34.69 -62.02
N LYS A 238 -41.77 -35.61 -62.88
CA LYS A 238 -43.19 -36.00 -62.95
C LYS A 238 -43.70 -36.50 -61.58
N PRO A 239 -44.93 -36.17 -61.19
CA PRO A 239 -45.52 -36.63 -59.95
C PRO A 239 -45.60 -38.16 -59.89
N LEU A 240 -45.40 -38.71 -58.69
CA LEU A 240 -45.25 -40.14 -58.37
C LEU A 240 -46.47 -41.02 -58.79
N ALA A 241 -47.58 -40.41 -59.19
CA ALA A 241 -48.81 -41.10 -59.60
C ALA A 241 -48.72 -41.78 -60.97
N GLU A 242 -47.79 -41.38 -61.85
CA GLU A 242 -47.65 -41.99 -63.19
C GLU A 242 -46.63 -43.14 -63.27
N ARG A 243 -45.88 -43.43 -62.19
CA ARG A 243 -44.86 -44.51 -62.19
C ARG A 243 -45.41 -45.91 -61.90
N LYS A 244 -46.68 -46.06 -61.51
CA LYS A 244 -47.28 -47.36 -61.13
C LYS A 244 -48.12 -48.05 -62.21
N MET A 245 -48.14 -47.56 -63.45
CA MET A 245 -48.89 -48.17 -64.56
C MET A 245 -47.99 -48.89 -65.58
N ALA A 246 -46.68 -48.97 -65.37
CA ALA A 246 -45.73 -49.55 -66.33
C ALA A 246 -45.10 -50.87 -65.88
N GLU A 247 -45.58 -51.51 -64.80
CA GLU A 247 -45.00 -52.74 -64.25
C GLU A 247 -45.96 -53.94 -64.17
N HIS A 248 -47.11 -53.90 -64.83
CA HIS A 248 -47.93 -55.09 -65.11
C HIS A 248 -48.48 -55.03 -66.54
N GLY A 249 -47.76 -55.69 -67.44
CA GLY A 249 -48.11 -55.94 -68.84
C GLY A 249 -47.05 -56.83 -69.47
#